data_AF-A0A925KJD5-F1
#
_entry.id   AF-A0A925KJD5-F1
#
_cell.length_a   1.000
_cell.length_b   1.000
_cell.length_c   1.000
_cell.angle_alpha   90.00
_cell.angle_beta   90.00
_cell.angle_gamma   90.00
#
_symmetry.space_group_name_H-M   'P 1'
#
loop_
_entity.id
_entity.type
_entity.pdbx_description
1 polymer ?
#
loop_
_entity_poly.entity_id
_entity_poly.type
_entity_poly.pdbx_seq_one_letter_code
_entity_poly.pdbx_strand_id
1 'polypeptide(L)'
;MSMFDAAPASGERLSPRRIRVLGGMLCVIGALLGVFMTVAAWQNAPTFLNPGELIDGDRFTGTAAQGTAALALFISVAVTGFVLVGAGVHQLRTGRRDKRLLGLVIAAFAITALLAWQAKSALQ
;
A
#
# COMPACT_ATOMS: atom_id res chain seq x y z
N MET A 1 10.03 -5.50 51.06
CA MET A 1 10.88 -4.41 50.52
C MET A 1 11.54 -4.99 49.26
N SER A 2 10.81 -5.14 48.14
CA SER A 2 10.32 -4.17 47.13
C SER A 2 11.26 -4.10 45.93
N MET A 3 10.88 -4.69 44.80
CA MET A 3 11.41 -4.30 43.47
C MET A 3 10.55 -4.84 42.28
N PHE A 4 9.24 -4.95 42.45
CA PHE A 4 8.31 -5.20 41.34
C PHE A 4 7.21 -4.14 41.33
N ASP A 5 7.62 -2.87 41.42
CA ASP A 5 6.74 -1.77 41.08
C ASP A 5 6.45 -1.88 39.59
N ALA A 6 5.26 -2.42 39.29
CA ALA A 6 4.66 -2.41 37.98
C ALA A 6 4.69 -0.97 37.47
N ALA A 7 5.55 -0.70 36.48
CA ALA A 7 5.45 0.53 35.70
C ALA A 7 4.00 0.63 35.22
N PRO A 8 3.29 1.75 35.46
CA PRO A 8 1.95 1.89 34.94
C PRO A 8 2.07 1.76 33.43
N ALA A 9 1.41 0.74 32.87
CA ALA A 9 1.12 0.66 31.44
C ALA A 9 0.21 1.86 31.14
N SER A 10 0.78 3.04 31.02
CA SER A 10 0.09 4.27 30.70
C SER A 10 -0.35 4.14 29.25
N GLY A 11 -1.53 3.56 29.06
CA GLY A 11 -2.29 3.59 27.83
C GLY A 11 -2.73 5.03 27.55
N GLU A 12 -1.75 5.90 27.28
CA GLU A 12 -1.95 7.30 27.00
C GLU A 12 -2.80 7.38 25.73
N ARG A 13 -4.09 7.62 25.94
CA ARG A 13 -5.07 7.66 24.86
C ARG A 13 -4.67 8.83 23.96
N LEU A 14 -4.26 8.53 22.73
CA LEU A 14 -3.90 9.55 21.75
C LEU A 14 -5.03 10.58 21.63
N SER A 15 -4.67 11.86 21.68
CA SER A 15 -5.66 12.93 21.54
C SER A 15 -6.31 12.88 20.14
N PRO A 16 -7.61 13.21 20.02
CA PRO A 16 -8.30 13.22 18.73
C PRO A 16 -7.63 14.12 17.68
N ARG A 17 -6.99 15.22 18.11
CA ARG A 17 -6.21 16.09 17.22
C ARG A 17 -5.03 15.35 16.59
N ARG A 18 -4.26 14.59 17.39
CA ARG A 18 -3.15 13.75 16.86
C ARG A 18 -3.67 12.69 15.89
N ILE A 19 -4.80 12.05 16.18
CA ILE A 19 -5.40 11.05 15.28
C ILE A 19 -5.79 11.68 13.94
N ARG A 20 -6.35 12.89 13.93
CA ARG A 20 -6.67 13.61 12.69
C ARG A 20 -5.42 13.97 11.88
N VAL A 21 -4.35 14.44 12.53
CA VAL A 21 -3.08 14.73 11.84
C VAL A 21 -2.51 13.47 11.21
N LEU A 22 -2.48 12.34 11.94
CA LEU A 22 -2.04 11.05 11.39
C LEU A 22 -2.93 10.59 10.24
N GLY A 23 -4.25 10.76 10.34
CA GLY A 23 -5.18 10.49 9.26
C GLY A 23 -4.92 11.34 8.02
N GLY A 24 -4.59 12.62 8.20
CA GLY A 24 -4.20 13.54 7.12
C GLY A 24 -2.91 13.11 6.43
N MET A 25 -1.88 12.75 7.21
CA MET A 25 -0.64 12.21 6.66
C MET A 25 -0.90 10.91 5.88
N LEU A 26 -1.74 10.03 6.42
CA LEU A 26 -2.12 8.77 5.76
C LEU A 26 -2.86 9.01 4.44
N CYS A 27 -3.72 10.02 4.38
CA CYS A 27 -4.36 10.44 3.12
C CYS A 27 -3.34 10.90 2.09
N VAL A 28 -2.40 11.77 2.47
CA VAL A 28 -1.40 12.30 1.54
C VAL A 28 -0.53 11.16 1.01
N ILE A 29 0.00 10.32 1.89
CA ILE A 29 0.85 9.18 1.50
C ILE A 29 0.07 8.20 0.62
N GLY A 30 -1.15 7.83 1.04
CA GLY A 30 -2.00 6.92 0.28
C GLY A 30 -2.37 7.47 -1.09
N ALA A 31 -2.65 8.76 -1.20
CA ALA A 31 -3.02 9.41 -2.45
C ALA A 31 -1.82 9.46 -3.41
N LEU A 32 -0.64 9.85 -2.92
CA LEU A 32 0.58 9.81 -3.72
C LEU A 32 0.83 8.39 -4.20
N LEU A 33 0.84 7.40 -3.31
CA LEU A 33 1.08 6.01 -3.68
C LEU A 33 0.04 5.49 -4.69
N GLY A 34 -1.23 5.73 -4.43
CA GLY A 34 -2.35 5.30 -5.28
C GLY A 34 -2.27 5.90 -6.68
N VAL A 35 -2.10 7.22 -6.77
CA VAL A 35 -2.06 7.94 -8.04
C VAL A 35 -0.81 7.59 -8.84
N PHE A 36 0.37 7.66 -8.24
CA PHE A 36 1.63 7.37 -8.95
C PHE A 36 1.66 5.93 -9.49
N MET A 37 1.21 4.95 -8.70
CA MET A 37 1.18 3.55 -9.15
C MET A 37 0.09 3.30 -10.20
N THR A 38 -1.04 4.01 -10.14
CA THR A 38 -2.05 3.95 -11.20
C THR A 38 -1.49 4.48 -12.52
N VAL A 39 -0.80 5.63 -12.49
CA VAL A 39 -0.17 6.22 -13.69
C VAL A 39 0.93 5.30 -14.22
N ALA A 40 1.79 4.77 -13.35
CA ALA A 40 2.84 3.84 -13.74
C ALA A 40 2.26 2.56 -14.38
N ALA A 41 1.20 1.99 -13.80
CA ALA A 41 0.51 0.84 -14.37
C ALA A 41 -0.06 1.15 -15.75
N TRP A 42 -0.72 2.31 -15.92
CA TRP A 42 -1.29 2.71 -17.21
C TRP A 42 -0.21 2.89 -18.28
N GLN A 43 0.89 3.58 -17.95
CA GLN A 43 1.98 3.85 -18.90
C GLN A 43 2.74 2.58 -19.29
N ASN A 44 2.93 1.64 -18.36
CA ASN A 44 3.72 0.42 -18.61
C ASN A 44 2.86 -0.78 -19.04
N ALA A 45 1.52 -0.69 -18.94
CA ALA A 45 0.61 -1.74 -19.37
C ALA A 45 0.87 -2.23 -20.82
N PRO A 46 0.98 -1.37 -21.85
CA PRO A 46 1.20 -1.86 -23.21
C PRO A 46 2.52 -2.62 -23.34
N THR A 47 3.58 -2.12 -22.71
CA THR A 47 4.92 -2.74 -22.70
C THR A 47 4.95 -4.09 -21.98
N PHE A 48 4.19 -4.26 -20.89
CA PHE A 48 4.13 -5.52 -20.15
C PHE A 48 3.18 -6.57 -20.77
N LEU A 49 2.14 -6.13 -21.49
CA LEU A 49 1.16 -7.01 -22.10
C LEU A 49 1.60 -7.52 -23.49
N ASN A 50 2.56 -6.85 -24.14
CA ASN A 50 3.10 -7.24 -25.45
C ASN A 50 4.62 -7.46 -25.37
N PRO A 51 5.09 -8.51 -24.67
CA PRO A 51 6.52 -8.78 -24.52
C PRO A 51 7.20 -8.99 -25.88
N GLY A 52 8.40 -8.43 -26.04
CA GLY A 52 9.19 -8.52 -27.28
C GLY A 52 8.89 -7.45 -28.33
N GLU A 53 7.77 -6.73 -28.22
CA GLU A 53 7.47 -5.58 -29.07
C GLU A 53 8.20 -4.33 -28.59
N LEU A 54 8.57 -3.44 -29.53
CA LEU A 54 9.16 -2.15 -29.21
C LEU A 54 8.03 -1.12 -29.15
N ILE A 55 7.74 -0.60 -27.96
CA ILE A 55 6.66 0.37 -27.70
C ILE A 55 7.32 1.61 -27.08
N ASP A 56 7.15 2.76 -27.73
CA ASP A 56 7.73 4.05 -27.30
C ASP A 56 9.25 4.01 -27.06
N GLY A 57 9.97 3.14 -27.78
CA GLY A 57 11.42 2.97 -27.67
C GLY A 57 11.86 2.02 -26.55
N ASP A 58 10.95 1.55 -25.72
CA ASP A 58 11.20 0.53 -24.70
C ASP A 58 10.74 -0.85 -25.18
N ARG A 59 11.44 -1.89 -24.71
CA ARG A 59 11.08 -3.29 -24.96
C ARG A 59 11.18 -4.08 -23.68
N PHE A 60 10.07 -4.72 -23.30
CA PHE A 60 10.09 -5.71 -22.24
C PHE A 60 10.64 -7.04 -22.76
N THR A 61 11.75 -7.50 -22.21
CA THR A 61 12.43 -8.75 -22.60
C THR A 61 12.01 -9.97 -21.77
N GLY A 62 11.12 -9.79 -20.79
CA GLY A 62 10.61 -10.87 -19.97
C GLY A 62 9.49 -11.66 -20.65
N THR A 63 9.00 -12.70 -19.96
CA THR A 63 7.85 -13.48 -20.43
C THR A 63 6.53 -12.74 -20.20
N ALA A 64 5.46 -13.09 -20.92
CA ALA A 64 4.12 -12.53 -20.69
C ALA A 64 3.64 -12.74 -19.23
N ALA A 65 4.01 -13.87 -18.61
CA ALA A 65 3.73 -14.15 -17.22
C ALA A 65 4.45 -13.18 -16.26
N GLN A 66 5.70 -12.81 -16.56
CA GLN A 66 6.44 -11.83 -15.76
C GLN A 66 5.86 -10.42 -15.92
N GLY A 67 5.47 -10.02 -17.13
CA GLY A 67 4.85 -8.71 -17.38
C GLY A 67 3.50 -8.56 -16.68
N THR A 68 2.64 -9.58 -16.77
CA THR A 68 1.35 -9.60 -16.07
C THR A 68 1.53 -9.60 -14.54
N ALA A 69 2.51 -10.32 -14.00
CA ALA A 69 2.82 -10.30 -12.57
C ALA A 69 3.30 -8.91 -12.10
N ALA A 70 4.16 -8.24 -12.88
CA ALA A 70 4.61 -6.88 -12.59
C ALA A 70 3.44 -5.87 -12.61
N LEU A 71 2.56 -5.95 -13.61
CA LEU A 71 1.38 -5.09 -13.69
C LEU A 71 0.40 -5.34 -12.54
N ALA A 72 0.17 -6.60 -12.17
CA ALA A 72 -0.66 -6.96 -11.01
C ALA A 72 -0.08 -6.38 -9.71
N LEU A 73 1.24 -6.38 -9.56
CA LEU A 73 1.90 -5.75 -8.43
C LEU A 73 1.63 -4.24 -8.40
N PHE A 74 1.80 -3.52 -9.51
CA PHE A 74 1.52 -2.07 -9.57
C PHE A 74 0.07 -1.76 -9.20
N ILE A 75 -0.89 -2.52 -9.75
CA ILE A 75 -2.32 -2.36 -9.41
C ILE A 75 -2.56 -2.62 -7.92
N SER A 76 -1.96 -3.66 -7.34
CA SER A 76 -2.13 -3.97 -5.91
C SER A 76 -1.59 -2.88 -4.99
N VAL A 77 -0.44 -2.28 -5.34
CA VAL A 77 0.11 -1.13 -4.61
C VAL A 77 -0.80 0.08 -4.75
N ALA A 78 -1.35 0.32 -5.95
CA ALA A 78 -2.30 1.41 -6.18
C ALA A 78 -3.56 1.26 -5.30
N VAL A 79 -4.16 0.06 -5.29
CA VAL A 79 -5.31 -0.27 -4.42
C VAL A 79 -4.97 -0.08 -2.95
N THR A 80 -3.79 -0.51 -2.52
CA THR A 80 -3.32 -0.30 -1.14
C THR A 80 -3.22 1.20 -0.82
N GLY A 81 -2.71 2.02 -1.74
CA GLY A 81 -2.71 3.47 -1.61
C GLY A 81 -4.11 4.04 -1.38
N PHE A 82 -5.10 3.65 -2.19
CA PHE A 82 -6.49 4.12 -2.02
C PHE A 82 -7.14 3.62 -0.72
N VAL A 83 -6.81 2.41 -0.28
CA VAL A 83 -7.20 1.90 1.05
C VAL A 83 -6.66 2.80 2.16
N LEU A 84 -5.40 3.22 2.08
CA LEU A 84 -4.80 4.16 3.03
C LEU A 84 -5.51 5.51 3.01
N VAL A 85 -5.89 6.01 1.83
CA VAL A 85 -6.70 7.23 1.70
C VAL A 85 -8.02 7.07 2.43
N GLY A 86 -8.76 5.98 2.20
CA GLY A 86 -10.03 5.71 2.87
C GLY A 86 -9.89 5.65 4.40
N ALA A 87 -8.85 4.96 4.88
CA ALA A 87 -8.54 4.88 6.31
C ALA A 87 -8.17 6.26 6.89
N GLY A 88 -7.38 7.06 6.17
CA GLY A 88 -7.01 8.42 6.57
C GLY A 88 -8.21 9.36 6.62
N VAL A 89 -9.09 9.32 5.61
CA VAL A 89 -10.31 10.13 5.54
C VAL A 89 -11.23 9.79 6.72
N HIS A 90 -11.34 8.50 7.05
CA HIS A 90 -12.08 8.08 8.22
C HIS A 90 -11.49 8.67 9.51
N GLN A 91 -10.15 8.58 9.70
CA GLN A 91 -9.48 9.14 10.88
C GLN A 91 -9.60 10.67 10.97
N LEU A 92 -9.55 11.37 9.84
CA LEU A 92 -9.77 12.82 9.76
C LEU A 92 -11.19 13.20 10.20
N ARG A 93 -12.20 12.49 9.73
CA ARG A 93 -13.61 12.77 10.03
C ARG A 93 -13.98 12.39 11.46
N THR A 94 -13.62 11.19 11.91
CA THR A 94 -14.07 10.67 13.21
C THR A 94 -13.15 11.05 14.36
N GLY A 95 -11.86 11.33 14.09
CA GLY A 95 -10.85 11.49 15.13
C GLY A 95 -10.63 10.23 15.95
N ARG A 96 -11.02 9.05 15.43
CA ARG A 96 -10.92 7.75 16.10
C ARG A 96 -10.15 6.75 15.25
N ARG A 97 -9.45 5.82 15.90
CA ARG A 97 -8.85 4.66 15.24
C ARG A 97 -9.85 3.52 15.22
N ASP A 98 -10.12 2.98 14.04
CA ASP A 98 -10.92 1.77 13.86
C ASP A 98 -10.00 0.56 13.61
N LYS A 99 -10.14 -0.47 14.45
CA LYS A 99 -9.38 -1.72 14.32
C LYS A 99 -9.73 -2.47 13.03
N ARG A 100 -10.96 -2.31 12.53
CA ARG A 100 -11.40 -2.94 11.26
C ARG A 100 -10.65 -2.33 10.08
N LEU A 101 -10.54 -1.01 10.04
CA LEU A 101 -9.76 -0.31 9.01
C LEU A 101 -8.27 -0.66 9.10
N LEU A 102 -7.73 -0.78 10.32
CA LEU A 102 -6.35 -1.25 10.50
C LEU A 102 -6.16 -2.68 9.94
N GLY A 103 -7.10 -3.59 10.22
CA GLY A 103 -7.08 -4.94 9.65
C GLY A 103 -7.12 -4.93 8.13
N LEU A 104 -7.93 -4.05 7.53
CA LEU A 104 -8.02 -3.89 6.08
C LEU A 104 -6.71 -3.36 5.47
N VAL A 105 -6.08 -2.37 6.11
CA VAL A 105 -4.75 -1.87 5.70
C VAL A 105 -3.70 -2.98 5.76
N ILE A 106 -3.65 -3.74 6.86
CA ILE A 106 -2.72 -4.86 7.03
C ILE A 106 -2.95 -5.93 5.96
N ALA A 107 -4.21 -6.28 5.69
CA ALA A 107 -4.56 -7.25 4.65
C ALA A 107 -4.11 -6.77 3.26
N ALA A 108 -4.30 -5.49 2.93
CA ALA A 108 -3.86 -4.92 1.66
C ALA A 108 -2.32 -4.99 1.50
N PHE A 109 -1.57 -4.65 2.55
CA PHE A 109 -0.11 -4.83 2.55
C PHE A 109 0.31 -6.29 2.43
N ALA A 110 -0.36 -7.21 3.13
CA ALA A 110 -0.07 -8.64 3.06
C ALA A 110 -0.29 -9.20 1.65
N ILE A 111 -1.38 -8.82 0.99
CA ILE A 111 -1.67 -9.19 -0.41
C ILE A 111 -0.58 -8.64 -1.34
N THR A 112 -0.23 -7.37 -1.19
CA THR A 112 0.83 -6.73 -1.99
C THR A 112 2.18 -7.43 -1.80
N ALA A 113 2.53 -7.76 -0.55
CA ALA A 113 3.77 -8.48 -0.23
C ALA A 113 3.77 -9.90 -0.81
N LEU A 114 2.64 -10.60 -0.78
CA LEU A 114 2.49 -11.92 -1.38
C LEU A 114 2.68 -11.87 -2.91
N LEU A 115 2.05 -10.89 -3.58
CA LEU A 115 2.21 -10.70 -5.03
C LEU A 115 3.65 -10.34 -5.39
N ALA A 116 4.30 -9.48 -4.59
CA ALA A 116 5.71 -9.14 -4.79
C ALA A 116 6.62 -10.37 -4.63
N TRP A 117 6.33 -11.23 -3.66
CA TRP A 117 7.06 -12.47 -3.47
C TRP A 117 6.88 -13.44 -4.65
N GLN A 118 5.64 -13.60 -5.13
CA GLN A 118 5.36 -14.43 -6.32
C GLN A 118 6.06 -13.89 -7.58
N ALA A 119 6.02 -12.58 -7.80
CA ALA A 119 6.69 -11.93 -8.92
C ALA A 119 8.21 -12.16 -8.87
N LYS A 120 8.82 -12.06 -7.67
CA LYS A 120 10.24 -12.35 -7.47
C LYS A 120 10.56 -13.81 -7.78
N SER A 121 9.76 -14.75 -7.29
CA SER A 121 9.98 -16.19 -7.51
C SER A 121 9.85 -16.57 -8.99
N ALA A 122 9.08 -15.81 -9.78
CA ALA A 122 8.94 -16.01 -11.23
C ALA A 122 10.11 -15.43 -12.06
N LEU A 123 11.03 -14.70 -11.43
CA LEU A 123 12.22 -14.11 -12.06
C LEU A 123 13.49 -14.95 -11.84
N GLN A 124 13.44 -15.99 -11.00
CA GLN A 124 14.53 -16.93 -10.76
C GLN A 124 14.40 -18.16 -11.67
#